data_AF-A0A3D2JC49-F1
#
_entry.id   AF-A0A3D2JC49-F1
#
_cell.length_a   1.000
_cell.length_b   1.000
_cell.length_c   1.000
_cell.angle_alpha   90.00
_cell.angle_beta   90.00
_cell.angle_gamma   90.00
#
_symmetry.space_group_name_H-M   'P 1'
#
loop_
_entity.id
_entity.type
_entity.pdbx_description
1 polymer ?
#
loop_
_entity_poly.entity_id
_entity_poly.type
_entity_poly.pdbx_seq_one_letter_code
_entity_poly.pdbx_strand_id
1 'polypeptide(L)'
;AVGIVRVRHSQPVTTVSISGGETVQDARNVQFQTNISSVTGAVPQSGSWQGNWLIAQKQISLDIWSYAKKISDNFSFYLGMLLDNCFDIKQGDVNATLLNPLRLGPERGNFYAGDVAIYKGEDMKLYAPLPPSPSDWAKSPGSTSNREVAGIARVLENLKHIDGKQYGIVLRQVARLNTRERLIASWFERESKSPLAFTNELWRMMLKPDIAVENGKALLALLSSKTIVYLINLFSTNNHVSKDELVRVPIPDPQTLPIAQLSDLANRLLAVRGSLERDFVERYHAVLPEFEAGTVYIPPSTVLAASRVPKLTIQALVGRGEVRNTGQTNGRIRTLRTRNIVSTIGPSRAYATSFSEILNLFLYEPGREEETWSQAQNWTLPDPVASAQWLSSYRQLMQQAQQQWETFLALQQQVDEAIADWYGFDEPMRTAISQGLPWAQRRRV
;
A
#
# COMPACT_ATOMS: atom_id res chain seq x y z
N ALA A 1 -21.96 7.11 8.93
CA ALA A 1 -22.45 8.31 8.24
C ALA A 1 -21.35 9.37 8.39
N VAL A 2 -21.38 10.38 7.55
CA VAL A 2 -20.31 11.38 7.46
C VAL A 2 -20.97 12.74 7.48
N GLY A 3 -20.45 13.68 8.28
CA GLY A 3 -20.96 15.04 8.32
C GLY A 3 -20.64 15.75 7.01
N ILE A 4 -21.63 15.89 6.13
CA ILE A 4 -21.50 16.69 4.91
C ILE A 4 -22.14 18.04 5.20
N VAL A 5 -21.32 19.09 5.30
CA VAL A 5 -21.84 20.45 5.41
C VAL A 5 -22.17 20.95 4.01
N ARG A 6 -23.47 21.10 3.71
CA ARG A 6 -23.97 21.76 2.49
C ARG A 6 -24.39 23.19 2.81
N VAL A 7 -23.53 24.15 2.54
CA VAL A 7 -23.85 25.58 2.67
C VAL A 7 -24.70 26.02 1.47
N ARG A 8 -25.92 26.54 1.70
CA ARG A 8 -26.73 27.23 0.68
C ARG A 8 -26.56 28.75 0.86
N HIS A 9 -26.08 29.43 -0.17
CA HIS A 9 -25.89 30.88 -0.17
C HIS A 9 -27.20 31.67 -0.40
N SER A 10 -28.20 31.48 0.46
CA SER A 10 -29.46 32.24 0.36
C SER A 10 -29.66 33.28 1.46
N GLN A 11 -28.90 33.25 2.57
CA GLN A 11 -28.91 34.29 3.62
C GLN A 11 -27.53 34.36 4.34
N PRO A 12 -27.13 35.51 4.90
CA PRO A 12 -25.90 35.65 5.68
C PRO A 12 -26.04 34.92 7.02
N VAL A 13 -25.64 33.66 7.04
CA VAL A 13 -25.53 32.85 8.25
C VAL A 13 -24.10 33.00 8.78
N THR A 14 -23.90 33.63 9.94
CA THR A 14 -22.56 33.85 10.52
C THR A 14 -21.97 32.59 11.14
N THR A 15 -22.80 31.69 11.66
CA THR A 15 -22.41 30.43 12.31
C THR A 15 -23.09 29.23 11.68
N VAL A 16 -22.33 28.15 11.46
CA VAL A 16 -22.85 26.88 10.94
C VAL A 16 -22.71 25.80 12.00
N SER A 17 -23.73 24.97 12.11
CA SER A 17 -23.65 23.77 12.94
C SER A 17 -23.10 22.61 12.13
N ILE A 18 -22.11 21.92 12.69
CA ILE A 18 -21.45 20.76 12.09
C ILE A 18 -21.78 19.55 12.95
N SER A 19 -22.24 18.49 12.32
CA SER A 19 -22.51 17.21 12.96
C SER A 19 -22.06 16.06 12.08
N GLY A 20 -21.67 14.94 12.70
CA GLY A 20 -21.19 13.76 11.99
C GLY A 20 -21.09 12.54 12.91
N GLY A 21 -21.08 11.34 12.33
CA GLY A 21 -20.97 10.11 13.10
C GLY A 21 -21.42 8.88 12.32
N GLU A 22 -21.08 7.69 12.79
CA GLU A 22 -21.33 6.44 12.05
C GLU A 22 -22.83 6.16 11.86
N THR A 23 -23.65 6.57 12.81
CA THR A 23 -25.11 6.48 12.79
C THR A 23 -25.76 7.87 12.86
N VAL A 24 -27.07 7.94 12.60
CA VAL A 24 -27.86 9.16 12.84
C VAL A 24 -27.79 9.57 14.32
N GLN A 25 -27.70 8.60 15.23
CA GLN A 25 -27.58 8.86 16.65
C GLN A 25 -26.21 9.48 17.00
N ASP A 26 -25.12 9.00 16.39
CA ASP A 26 -23.79 9.58 16.57
C ASP A 26 -23.72 11.01 16.05
N ALA A 27 -24.33 11.28 14.89
CA ALA A 27 -24.43 12.64 14.35
C ALA A 27 -25.23 13.58 15.27
N ARG A 28 -26.24 13.08 15.99
CA ARG A 28 -26.97 13.88 16.99
C ARG A 28 -26.16 14.08 18.27
N ASN A 29 -25.33 13.10 18.64
CA ASN A 29 -24.50 13.15 19.85
C ASN A 29 -23.24 14.02 19.65
N VAL A 30 -22.76 14.16 18.42
CA VAL A 30 -21.55 14.92 18.09
C VAL A 30 -21.91 16.09 17.18
N GLN A 31 -22.22 17.23 17.80
CA GLN A 31 -22.54 18.48 17.15
C GLN A 31 -21.73 19.62 17.76
N PHE A 32 -21.15 20.47 16.92
CA PHE A 32 -20.51 21.71 17.37
C PHE A 32 -20.87 22.87 16.43
N GLN A 33 -20.76 24.09 16.94
CA GLN A 33 -21.01 25.31 16.17
C GLN A 33 -19.68 26.00 15.84
N THR A 34 -19.55 26.50 14.62
CA THR A 34 -18.37 27.27 14.20
C THR A 34 -18.77 28.40 13.27
N ASN A 35 -17.87 29.37 13.05
CA ASN A 35 -18.12 30.45 12.10
C ASN A 35 -18.11 29.91 10.66
N ILE A 36 -19.06 30.38 9.85
CA ILE A 36 -19.14 29.95 8.43
C ILE A 36 -17.85 30.28 7.69
N SER A 37 -17.18 31.39 8.02
CA SER A 37 -15.91 31.80 7.41
C SER A 37 -14.75 30.87 7.73
N SER A 38 -14.78 30.18 8.87
CA SER A 38 -13.82 29.13 9.22
C SER A 38 -14.04 27.85 8.38
N VAL A 39 -15.22 27.70 7.78
CA VAL A 39 -15.61 26.58 6.92
C VAL A 39 -15.49 26.92 5.43
N THR A 40 -15.89 28.13 5.02
CA THR A 40 -15.99 28.56 3.61
C THR A 40 -14.86 29.49 3.18
N GLY A 41 -14.20 30.20 4.09
CA GLY A 41 -13.00 31.01 3.82
C GLY A 41 -11.72 30.17 3.61
N ALA A 42 -11.89 28.85 3.56
CA ALA A 42 -10.89 27.83 3.32
C ALA A 42 -10.54 27.63 1.82
N VAL A 43 -11.08 28.45 0.91
CA VAL A 43 -10.82 28.40 -0.55
C VAL A 43 -9.97 29.60 -0.98
N PRO A 44 -8.96 29.41 -1.86
CA PRO A 44 -8.33 30.54 -2.55
C PRO A 44 -9.33 31.28 -3.44
N GLN A 45 -9.19 32.59 -3.56
CA GLN A 45 -10.11 33.48 -4.29
C GLN A 45 -10.20 33.20 -5.82
N SER A 46 -9.31 32.37 -6.38
CA SER A 46 -9.17 32.17 -7.83
C SER A 46 -9.87 30.96 -8.45
N GLY A 47 -10.65 30.17 -7.69
CA GLY A 47 -11.53 29.12 -8.24
C GLY A 47 -10.79 27.83 -8.69
N SER A 48 -11.14 26.62 -8.26
CA SER A 48 -12.36 26.13 -7.63
C SER A 48 -12.06 24.90 -6.78
N TRP A 49 -12.26 25.01 -5.46
CA TRP A 49 -12.89 23.94 -4.69
C TRP A 49 -14.39 24.23 -4.75
N GLN A 50 -15.11 23.61 -5.70
CA GLN A 50 -16.56 23.74 -5.76
C GLN A 50 -17.20 22.45 -5.22
N GLY A 51 -17.97 22.58 -4.15
CA GLY A 51 -18.92 21.57 -3.71
C GLY A 51 -18.46 20.72 -2.54
N ASN A 52 -19.22 20.82 -1.45
CA ASN A 52 -19.24 19.96 -0.27
C ASN A 52 -17.94 19.98 0.56
N TRP A 53 -18.07 20.24 1.86
CA TRP A 53 -16.97 20.14 2.81
C TRP A 53 -17.18 18.88 3.66
N LEU A 54 -16.18 18.01 3.72
CA LEU A 54 -16.13 16.90 4.66
C LEU A 54 -15.43 17.37 5.93
N ILE A 55 -16.13 18.20 6.71
CA ILE A 55 -15.57 18.61 7.99
C ILE A 55 -15.74 17.45 8.97
N ALA A 56 -14.62 17.01 9.53
CA ALA A 56 -14.66 16.01 10.58
C ALA A 56 -15.46 16.54 11.76
N GLN A 57 -16.13 15.63 12.46
CA GLN A 57 -17.03 15.92 13.59
C GLN A 57 -16.33 16.51 14.84
N LYS A 58 -15.07 16.94 14.74
CA LYS A 58 -14.27 17.47 15.84
C LYS A 58 -13.65 18.82 15.48
N GLN A 59 -13.67 19.76 16.43
CA GLN A 59 -13.07 21.09 16.29
C GLN A 59 -11.58 21.03 15.91
N ILE A 60 -10.83 20.06 16.47
CA ILE A 60 -9.41 19.85 16.16
C ILE A 60 -9.12 19.70 14.66
N SER A 61 -10.02 19.10 13.87
CA SER A 61 -9.83 18.97 12.42
C SER A 61 -9.93 20.29 11.68
N LEU A 62 -10.76 21.23 12.16
CA LEU A 62 -10.80 22.60 11.64
C LEU A 62 -9.59 23.41 12.09
N ASP A 63 -9.12 23.18 13.32
CA ASP A 63 -7.96 23.87 13.87
C ASP A 63 -6.70 23.49 13.08
N ILE A 64 -6.50 22.20 12.80
CA ILE A 64 -5.41 21.69 11.95
C ILE A 64 -5.42 22.36 10.57
N TRP A 65 -6.59 22.43 9.93
CA TRP A 65 -6.70 23.07 8.62
C TRP A 65 -6.39 24.56 8.66
N SER A 66 -6.98 25.27 9.63
CA SER A 66 -6.77 26.71 9.79
C SER A 66 -5.30 27.03 10.07
N TYR A 67 -4.65 26.17 10.85
CA TYR A 67 -3.22 26.24 11.12
C TYR A 67 -2.39 25.99 9.84
N ALA A 68 -2.67 24.92 9.10
CA ALA A 68 -2.00 24.60 7.83
C ALA A 68 -2.15 25.73 6.78
N LYS A 69 -3.33 26.37 6.73
CA LYS A 69 -3.55 27.56 5.89
C LYS A 69 -2.68 28.74 6.33
N LYS A 70 -2.55 28.98 7.64
CA LYS A 70 -1.76 30.10 8.17
C LYS A 70 -0.27 29.93 7.85
N ILE A 71 0.29 28.74 8.08
CA ILE A 71 1.71 28.48 7.86
C ILE A 71 2.10 28.43 6.37
N SER A 72 1.12 28.19 5.48
CA SER A 72 1.30 28.24 4.02
C SER A 72 1.16 29.65 3.43
N ASP A 73 1.23 30.68 4.27
CA ASP A 73 0.97 32.08 3.93
C ASP A 73 -0.33 32.23 3.13
N ASN A 74 -1.41 31.70 3.68
CA ASN A 74 -2.75 31.69 3.08
C ASN A 74 -2.79 31.07 1.68
N PHE A 75 -2.16 29.90 1.51
CA PHE A 75 -2.04 29.14 0.24
C PHE A 75 -1.12 29.76 -0.80
N SER A 76 -0.26 30.71 -0.41
CA SER A 76 0.86 31.13 -1.28
C SER A 76 1.83 29.98 -1.52
N PHE A 77 1.94 29.04 -0.55
CA PHE A 77 2.70 27.80 -0.68
C PHE A 77 1.79 26.57 -0.75
N TYR A 78 1.99 25.75 -1.78
CA TYR A 78 1.24 24.52 -2.00
C TYR A 78 2.12 23.41 -2.56
N LEU A 79 1.74 22.15 -2.30
CA LEU A 79 2.52 20.97 -2.65
C LEU A 79 2.87 20.90 -4.15
N GLY A 80 1.96 21.37 -5.01
CA GLY A 80 2.16 21.51 -6.45
C GLY A 80 3.40 22.30 -6.83
N MET A 81 3.78 23.33 -6.06
CA MET A 81 5.02 24.08 -6.31
C MET A 81 6.25 23.17 -6.20
N LEU A 82 6.32 22.35 -5.15
CA LEU A 82 7.41 21.40 -4.96
C LEU A 82 7.40 20.33 -6.05
N LEU A 83 6.21 19.79 -6.36
CA LEU A 83 6.06 18.71 -7.34
C LEU A 83 6.38 19.17 -8.76
N ASP A 84 5.84 20.31 -9.20
CA ASP A 84 6.06 20.84 -10.55
C ASP A 84 7.50 21.33 -10.74
N ASN A 85 8.17 21.79 -9.67
CA ASN A 85 9.59 22.13 -9.74
C ASN A 85 10.49 20.89 -9.88
N CYS A 86 10.11 19.76 -9.27
CA CYS A 86 10.94 18.56 -9.27
C CYS A 86 10.61 17.55 -10.39
N PHE A 87 9.35 17.49 -10.84
CA PHE A 87 8.84 16.38 -11.63
C PHE A 87 8.04 16.80 -12.86
N ASP A 88 8.09 15.95 -13.89
CA ASP A 88 7.11 15.90 -14.97
C ASP A 88 5.99 14.91 -14.63
N ILE A 89 4.82 15.45 -14.26
CA ILE A 89 3.68 14.67 -13.74
C ILE A 89 2.70 14.31 -14.87
N LYS A 90 2.48 13.02 -15.11
CA LYS A 90 1.49 12.49 -16.07
C LYS A 90 0.69 11.31 -15.48
N GLN A 91 -0.50 11.07 -16.02
CA GLN A 91 -1.27 9.87 -15.70
C GLN A 91 -0.82 8.72 -16.62
N GLY A 92 -0.09 7.76 -16.06
CA GLY A 92 0.55 6.67 -16.78
C GLY A 92 1.54 7.13 -17.86
N ASP A 93 2.06 6.15 -18.58
CA ASP A 93 2.66 6.31 -19.91
C ASP A 93 1.66 5.88 -21.01
N VAL A 94 0.81 4.90 -20.71
CA VAL A 94 -0.11 4.26 -21.67
C VAL A 94 -1.52 4.09 -21.08
N ASN A 95 -2.54 4.04 -21.95
CA ASN A 95 -3.90 3.70 -21.54
C ASN A 95 -4.11 2.19 -21.61
N ALA A 96 -4.62 1.56 -20.54
CA ALA A 96 -4.77 0.11 -20.44
C ALA A 96 -5.68 -0.48 -21.53
N THR A 97 -6.77 0.19 -21.88
CA THR A 97 -7.72 -0.27 -22.91
C THR A 97 -7.10 -0.25 -24.30
N LEU A 98 -6.37 0.82 -24.61
CA LEU A 98 -5.72 1.01 -25.90
C LEU A 98 -4.44 0.15 -26.06
N LEU A 99 -3.91 -0.39 -24.96
CA LEU A 99 -2.76 -1.29 -24.95
C LEU A 99 -3.11 -2.72 -25.42
N ASN A 100 -4.39 -3.12 -25.34
CA ASN A 100 -4.83 -4.50 -25.61
C ASN A 100 -4.31 -5.10 -26.93
N PRO A 101 -4.26 -4.39 -28.07
CA PRO A 101 -3.74 -4.95 -29.33
C PRO A 101 -2.24 -5.27 -29.30
N LEU A 102 -1.47 -4.68 -28.37
CA LEU A 102 -0.03 -4.87 -28.21
C LEU A 102 0.31 -5.80 -27.03
N ARG A 103 -0.71 -6.19 -26.25
CA ARG A 103 -0.58 -6.95 -25.03
C ARG A 103 -0.13 -8.39 -25.33
N LEU A 104 0.90 -8.84 -24.62
CA LEU A 104 1.37 -10.23 -24.66
C LEU A 104 0.73 -11.09 -23.58
N GLY A 105 0.38 -10.48 -22.44
CA GLY A 105 -0.13 -11.15 -21.25
C GLY A 105 0.94 -11.34 -20.17
N PRO A 106 0.53 -11.71 -18.95
CA PRO A 106 1.46 -12.02 -17.86
C PRO A 106 2.38 -13.19 -18.24
N GLU A 107 3.62 -13.16 -17.75
CA GLU A 107 4.65 -14.21 -17.94
C GLU A 107 5.08 -14.50 -19.39
N ARG A 108 4.53 -13.78 -20.38
CA ARG A 108 4.79 -14.04 -21.81
C ARG A 108 5.80 -13.10 -22.45
N GLY A 109 6.09 -11.96 -21.81
CA GLY A 109 7.10 -11.02 -22.31
C GLY A 109 8.42 -11.15 -21.60
N ASN A 110 9.46 -10.56 -22.19
CA ASN A 110 10.78 -10.47 -21.59
C ASN A 110 11.57 -9.26 -22.13
N PHE A 111 12.43 -8.68 -21.30
CA PHE A 111 13.23 -7.52 -21.69
C PHE A 111 14.20 -7.81 -22.86
N TYR A 112 14.70 -9.05 -22.99
CA TYR A 112 15.64 -9.43 -24.06
C TYR A 112 15.02 -9.38 -25.46
N ALA A 113 13.72 -9.60 -25.57
CA ALA A 113 12.96 -9.44 -26.81
C ALA A 113 12.60 -7.97 -27.11
N GLY A 114 12.97 -7.04 -26.22
CA GLY A 114 12.58 -5.64 -26.30
C GLY A 114 11.11 -5.40 -25.96
N ASP A 115 10.49 -6.32 -25.22
CA ASP A 115 9.14 -6.12 -24.68
C ASP A 115 9.18 -5.15 -23.50
N VAL A 116 8.10 -4.41 -23.33
CA VAL A 116 7.95 -3.41 -22.26
C VAL A 116 7.15 -4.03 -21.12
N ALA A 117 7.70 -3.98 -19.90
CA ALA A 117 7.00 -4.39 -18.69
C ALA A 117 5.89 -3.37 -18.36
N ILE A 118 4.68 -3.84 -18.10
CA ILE A 118 3.51 -3.00 -17.87
C ILE A 118 3.06 -3.15 -16.43
N TYR A 119 3.12 -2.04 -15.69
CA TYR A 119 2.70 -1.99 -14.30
C TYR A 119 1.35 -1.26 -14.14
N LYS A 120 0.50 -1.81 -13.28
CA LYS A 120 -0.87 -1.35 -12.99
C LYS A 120 -1.05 -0.99 -11.52
N GLY A 121 -2.26 -0.58 -11.14
CA GLY A 121 -2.57 -0.19 -9.77
C GLY A 121 -2.28 -1.29 -8.74
N GLU A 122 -2.53 -2.55 -9.07
CA GLU A 122 -2.31 -3.71 -8.20
C GLU A 122 -0.83 -4.01 -7.91
N ASP A 123 0.08 -3.63 -8.80
CA ASP A 123 1.52 -3.87 -8.62
C ASP A 123 2.15 -2.91 -7.61
N MET A 124 1.48 -1.78 -7.33
CA MET A 124 2.04 -0.74 -6.47
C MET A 124 1.82 -1.08 -5.00
N LYS A 125 2.91 -1.12 -4.26
CA LYS A 125 2.93 -1.15 -2.80
C LYS A 125 3.82 -0.02 -2.28
N LEU A 126 3.50 0.47 -1.09
CA LEU A 126 4.16 1.62 -0.48
C LEU A 126 5.65 1.34 -0.23
N TYR A 127 6.53 2.18 -0.79
CA TYR A 127 8.01 2.03 -0.78
C TYR A 127 8.54 0.70 -1.32
N ALA A 128 7.72 -0.15 -1.92
CA ALA A 128 8.20 -1.41 -2.47
C ALA A 128 8.83 -1.18 -3.84
N PRO A 129 9.93 -1.87 -4.17
CA PRO A 129 10.37 -1.93 -5.55
C PRO A 129 9.24 -2.47 -6.43
N LEU A 130 9.28 -2.12 -7.72
CA LEU A 130 8.38 -2.72 -8.69
C LEU A 130 8.58 -4.25 -8.69
N PRO A 131 7.49 -5.05 -8.66
CA PRO A 131 7.62 -6.49 -8.60
C PRO A 131 8.35 -7.00 -9.86
N PRO A 132 9.24 -8.00 -9.72
CA PRO A 132 9.97 -8.55 -10.88
C PRO A 132 9.04 -9.16 -11.93
N SER A 133 7.85 -9.59 -11.51
CA SER A 133 6.77 -10.06 -12.37
C SER A 133 5.73 -8.94 -12.54
N PRO A 134 5.76 -8.17 -13.64
CA PRO A 134 4.77 -7.13 -13.89
C PRO A 134 3.39 -7.74 -14.15
N SER A 135 2.33 -6.96 -13.93
CA SER A 135 0.95 -7.35 -14.27
C SER A 135 0.74 -7.69 -15.75
N ASP A 136 1.57 -7.12 -16.64
CA ASP A 136 1.51 -7.39 -18.06
C ASP A 136 2.83 -7.17 -18.79
N TRP A 137 2.83 -7.61 -20.04
CA TRP A 137 3.85 -7.27 -21.01
C TRP A 137 3.21 -6.74 -22.28
N ALA A 138 3.87 -5.80 -22.94
CA ALA A 138 3.47 -5.31 -24.24
C ALA A 138 4.62 -5.36 -25.24
N LYS A 139 4.30 -5.77 -26.46
CA LYS A 139 5.22 -5.72 -27.59
C LYS A 139 5.28 -4.30 -28.13
N SER A 140 6.48 -3.80 -28.40
CA SER A 140 6.65 -2.58 -29.19
C SER A 140 6.74 -2.95 -30.67
N PRO A 141 5.71 -2.70 -31.51
CA PRO A 141 5.72 -3.16 -32.90
C PRO A 141 6.64 -2.34 -33.82
N GLY A 142 7.32 -1.29 -33.33
CA GLY A 142 8.12 -0.35 -34.13
C GLY A 142 7.28 0.57 -35.02
N SER A 143 6.30 0.02 -35.74
CA SER A 143 5.28 0.77 -36.48
C SER A 143 3.94 0.02 -36.47
N THR A 144 2.84 0.76 -36.50
CA THR A 144 1.48 0.20 -36.60
C THR A 144 0.64 1.02 -37.56
N SER A 145 -0.18 0.35 -38.38
CA SER A 145 -1.15 1.00 -39.28
C SER A 145 -2.43 1.44 -38.56
N ASN A 146 -2.65 0.97 -37.33
CA ASN A 146 -3.81 1.37 -36.53
C ASN A 146 -3.56 2.74 -35.88
N ARG A 147 -4.27 3.77 -36.36
CA ARG A 147 -4.17 5.16 -35.88
C ARG A 147 -4.49 5.31 -34.38
N GLU A 148 -5.39 4.48 -33.84
CA GLU A 148 -5.79 4.54 -32.42
C GLU A 148 -4.67 4.03 -31.50
N VAL A 149 -3.84 3.11 -32.01
CA VAL A 149 -2.74 2.47 -31.25
C VAL A 149 -1.39 3.12 -31.52
N ALA A 150 -1.26 3.89 -32.62
CA ALA A 150 -0.01 4.52 -33.05
C ALA A 150 0.63 5.39 -31.96
N GLY A 151 -0.18 6.13 -31.18
CA GLY A 151 0.31 6.92 -30.06
C GLY A 151 1.00 6.08 -28.99
N ILE A 152 0.40 4.96 -28.59
CA ILE A 152 0.94 4.04 -27.59
C ILE A 152 2.14 3.29 -28.13
N ALA A 153 2.08 2.79 -29.37
CA ALA A 153 3.21 2.13 -30.02
C ALA A 153 4.46 3.03 -30.03
N ARG A 154 4.29 4.32 -30.32
CA ARG A 154 5.38 5.31 -30.26
C ARG A 154 5.91 5.51 -28.83
N VAL A 155 5.04 5.55 -27.82
CA VAL A 155 5.49 5.64 -26.41
C VAL A 155 6.32 4.42 -26.03
N LEU A 156 5.84 3.21 -26.34
CA LEU A 156 6.56 1.96 -26.06
C LEU A 156 7.92 1.91 -26.79
N GLU A 157 7.97 2.38 -28.04
CA GLU A 157 9.22 2.42 -28.78
C GLU A 157 10.19 3.44 -28.19
N ASN A 158 9.71 4.63 -27.80
CA ASN A 158 10.53 5.64 -27.14
C ASN A 158 11.12 5.13 -25.81
N LEU A 159 10.38 4.29 -25.07
CA LEU A 159 10.86 3.71 -23.81
C LEU A 159 12.06 2.76 -24.01
N LYS A 160 12.18 2.13 -25.18
CA LYS A 160 13.34 1.28 -25.52
C LYS A 160 14.59 2.09 -25.86
N HIS A 161 14.41 3.36 -26.24
CA HIS A 161 15.48 4.27 -26.64
C HIS A 161 15.63 5.42 -25.65
N ILE A 162 15.34 5.17 -24.36
CA ILE A 162 15.63 6.15 -23.31
C ILE A 162 17.14 6.33 -23.21
N ASP A 163 17.57 7.59 -23.27
CA ASP A 163 18.94 7.99 -22.98
C ASP A 163 19.19 7.96 -21.47
N GLY A 164 20.05 7.05 -21.03
CA GLY A 164 20.43 6.90 -19.63
C GLY A 164 19.32 6.35 -18.74
N LYS A 165 19.29 6.82 -17.49
CA LYS A 165 18.36 6.37 -16.44
C LYS A 165 17.34 7.45 -16.15
N GLN A 166 16.07 7.05 -16.10
CA GLN A 166 14.98 7.89 -15.63
C GLN A 166 14.55 7.43 -14.25
N TYR A 167 14.40 8.38 -13.36
CA TYR A 167 13.95 8.14 -11.99
C TYR A 167 12.62 8.83 -11.75
N GLY A 168 11.91 8.40 -10.72
CA GLY A 168 10.73 9.13 -10.30
C GLY A 168 9.90 8.43 -9.26
N ILE A 169 8.74 9.04 -9.00
CA ILE A 169 7.73 8.49 -8.12
C ILE A 169 6.60 7.95 -8.98
N VAL A 170 6.18 6.73 -8.66
CA VAL A 170 4.90 6.19 -9.11
C VAL A 170 3.94 6.20 -7.94
N LEU A 171 2.78 6.80 -8.14
CA LEU A 171 1.72 6.92 -7.15
C LEU A 171 0.49 6.22 -7.71
N ARG A 172 -0.05 5.25 -6.97
CA ARG A 172 -1.30 4.60 -7.38
C ARG A 172 -2.41 5.64 -7.46
N GLN A 173 -3.16 5.67 -8.56
CA GLN A 173 -4.37 6.49 -8.62
C GLN A 173 -5.35 5.95 -7.58
N VAL A 174 -5.68 6.75 -6.59
CA VAL A 174 -6.42 6.24 -5.45
C VAL A 174 -7.91 6.46 -5.65
N ALA A 175 -8.66 5.37 -5.79
CA ALA A 175 -10.07 5.33 -5.47
C ALA A 175 -10.25 4.86 -4.01
N ARG A 176 -11.16 5.50 -3.26
CA ARG A 176 -11.41 5.61 -1.79
C ARG A 176 -11.09 4.45 -0.81
N LEU A 177 -10.71 3.26 -1.26
CA LEU A 177 -10.39 2.13 -0.39
C LEU A 177 -8.91 2.10 0.05
N ASN A 178 -8.02 2.81 -0.67
CA ASN A 178 -6.55 2.70 -0.51
C ASN A 178 -5.83 3.98 -0.01
N THR A 179 -6.54 5.10 0.22
CA THR A 179 -5.97 6.38 0.75
C THR A 179 -6.02 6.47 2.27
N ARG A 180 -6.33 5.36 2.94
CA ARG A 180 -6.87 5.35 4.30
C ARG A 180 -5.90 5.85 5.37
N GLU A 181 -4.62 5.50 5.24
CA GLU A 181 -3.57 5.95 6.16
C GLU A 181 -2.44 6.64 5.41
N ARG A 182 -2.06 6.12 4.23
CA ARG A 182 -0.94 6.63 3.42
C ARG A 182 -1.28 6.54 1.94
N LEU A 183 -0.73 7.46 1.13
CA LEU A 183 -0.72 7.30 -0.32
C LEU A 183 0.21 6.15 -0.69
N ILE A 184 -0.25 5.26 -1.58
CA ILE A 184 0.58 4.16 -2.10
C ILE A 184 1.49 4.69 -3.20
N ALA A 185 2.69 5.10 -2.80
CA ALA A 185 3.73 5.58 -3.69
C ALA A 185 5.03 4.80 -3.52
N SER A 186 5.82 4.73 -4.59
CA SER A 186 7.16 4.18 -4.54
C SER A 186 8.09 4.84 -5.55
N TRP A 187 9.38 4.56 -5.40
CA TRP A 187 10.43 5.00 -6.31
C TRP A 187 10.58 4.02 -7.46
N PHE A 188 10.66 4.52 -8.69
CA PHE A 188 11.01 3.71 -9.85
C PHE A 188 12.30 4.20 -10.49
N GLU A 189 12.98 3.25 -11.14
CA GLU A 189 14.09 3.48 -12.04
C GLU A 189 13.77 2.75 -13.34
N ARG A 190 13.96 3.41 -14.48
CA ARG A 190 13.79 2.79 -15.80
C ARG A 190 14.89 3.22 -16.76
N GLU A 191 15.33 2.28 -17.57
CA GLU A 191 16.35 2.47 -18.60
C GLU A 191 16.02 1.61 -19.84
N SER A 192 16.75 1.82 -20.93
CA SER A 192 16.52 1.11 -22.21
C SER A 192 16.63 -0.41 -22.13
N LYS A 193 17.41 -0.95 -21.17
CA LYS A 193 17.58 -2.40 -20.95
C LYS A 193 16.46 -3.04 -20.14
N SER A 194 15.71 -2.23 -19.40
CA SER A 194 14.57 -2.64 -18.57
C SER A 194 13.39 -1.71 -18.83
N PRO A 195 12.90 -1.63 -20.08
CA PRO A 195 11.86 -0.68 -20.44
C PRO A 195 10.57 -1.04 -19.72
N LEU A 196 10.03 -0.07 -19.00
CA LEU A 196 8.76 -0.22 -18.28
C LEU A 196 7.83 0.95 -18.54
N ALA A 197 6.54 0.67 -18.53
CA ALA A 197 5.47 1.62 -18.69
C ALA A 197 4.42 1.44 -17.60
N PHE A 198 3.81 2.56 -17.20
CA PHE A 198 2.71 2.58 -16.26
C PHE A 198 1.38 2.77 -16.98
N THR A 199 0.33 2.07 -16.56
CA THR A 199 -1.02 2.34 -17.09
C THR A 199 -1.61 3.63 -16.51
N ASN A 200 -2.73 4.08 -17.07
CA ASN A 200 -3.48 5.23 -16.60
C ASN A 200 -4.08 5.07 -15.19
N GLU A 201 -3.93 3.91 -14.54
CA GLU A 201 -4.29 3.70 -13.13
C GLU A 201 -3.23 4.25 -12.16
N LEU A 202 -2.15 4.82 -12.69
CA LEU A 202 -1.00 5.31 -11.93
C LEU A 202 -0.70 6.76 -12.31
N TRP A 203 -0.32 7.56 -11.33
CA TRP A 203 0.34 8.85 -11.54
C TRP A 203 1.85 8.62 -11.58
N ARG A 204 2.47 9.07 -12.66
CA ARG A 204 3.90 8.97 -12.90
C ARG A 204 4.50 10.36 -12.80
N MET A 205 5.41 10.54 -11.84
CA MET A 205 6.15 11.77 -11.61
C MET A 205 7.61 11.51 -11.98
N MET A 206 8.02 11.85 -13.20
CA MET A 206 9.41 11.65 -13.65
C MET A 206 10.28 12.78 -13.13
N LEU A 207 11.39 12.46 -12.48
CA LEU A 207 12.34 13.45 -11.99
C LEU A 207 12.96 14.21 -13.17
N LYS A 208 12.97 15.53 -13.09
CA LYS A 208 13.59 16.37 -14.12
C LYS A 208 15.12 16.17 -14.12
N PRO A 209 15.79 16.25 -15.29
CA PRO A 209 17.21 15.87 -15.42
C PRO A 209 18.20 16.67 -14.55
N ASP A 210 17.85 17.90 -14.20
CA ASP A 210 18.66 18.85 -13.42
C ASP A 210 18.37 18.81 -11.91
N ILE A 211 17.41 17.99 -11.49
CA ILE A 211 17.00 17.88 -10.09
C ILE A 211 17.70 16.70 -9.41
N ALA A 212 18.28 16.95 -8.25
CA ALA A 212 18.92 15.93 -7.43
C ALA A 212 17.93 14.83 -7.01
N VAL A 213 18.37 13.57 -7.05
CA VAL A 213 17.57 12.40 -6.65
C VAL A 213 17.10 12.54 -5.20
N GLU A 214 17.91 13.18 -4.37
CA GLU A 214 17.63 13.45 -2.97
C GLU A 214 16.33 14.23 -2.78
N ASN A 215 16.11 15.26 -3.62
CA ASN A 215 14.89 16.07 -3.61
C ASN A 215 13.68 15.20 -3.98
N GLY A 216 13.81 14.37 -5.02
CA GLY A 216 12.74 13.47 -5.41
C GLY A 216 12.35 12.49 -4.30
N LYS A 217 13.34 11.92 -3.60
CA LYS A 217 13.11 11.00 -2.49
C LYS A 217 12.54 11.69 -1.25
N ALA A 218 12.93 12.93 -0.97
CA ALA A 218 12.30 13.72 0.08
C ALA A 218 10.81 13.96 -0.22
N LEU A 219 10.45 14.22 -1.48
CA LEU A 219 9.05 14.37 -1.89
C LEU A 219 8.28 13.04 -1.87
N LEU A 220 8.93 11.90 -2.11
CA LEU A 220 8.33 10.58 -1.86
C LEU A 220 7.94 10.44 -0.38
N ALA A 221 8.84 10.78 0.54
CA ALA A 221 8.55 10.76 1.97
C ALA A 221 7.40 11.69 2.34
N LEU A 222 7.39 12.91 1.81
CA LEU A 222 6.33 13.88 2.02
C LEU A 222 4.96 13.33 1.57
N LEU A 223 4.86 12.84 0.33
CA LEU A 223 3.63 12.32 -0.28
C LEU A 223 3.05 11.13 0.50
N SER A 224 3.91 10.28 1.04
CA SER A 224 3.51 9.07 1.76
C SER A 224 3.25 9.26 3.26
N SER A 225 3.23 10.51 3.75
CA SER A 225 2.99 10.83 5.16
C SER A 225 1.52 10.85 5.56
N LYS A 226 1.24 10.55 6.82
CA LYS A 226 -0.10 10.67 7.41
C LYS A 226 -0.60 12.11 7.36
N THR A 227 0.29 13.10 7.49
CA THR A 227 -0.04 14.53 7.43
C THR A 227 -0.64 14.92 6.08
N ILE A 228 0.03 14.60 4.97
CA ILE A 228 -0.48 14.94 3.63
C ILE A 228 -1.81 14.23 3.36
N VAL A 229 -1.90 12.95 3.71
CA VAL A 229 -3.14 12.19 3.55
C VAL A 229 -4.29 12.75 4.39
N TYR A 230 -4.02 13.13 5.63
CA TYR A 230 -5.01 13.75 6.50
C TYR A 230 -5.54 15.05 5.89
N LEU A 231 -4.66 15.93 5.43
CA LEU A 231 -5.03 17.21 4.81
C LEU A 231 -5.82 17.03 3.52
N ILE A 232 -5.47 16.06 2.67
CA ILE A 232 -6.25 15.72 1.47
C ILE A 232 -7.65 15.21 1.86
N ASN A 233 -7.72 14.31 2.85
CA ASN A 233 -8.97 13.66 3.24
C ASN A 233 -9.95 14.60 3.99
N LEU A 234 -9.51 15.76 4.46
CA LEU A 234 -10.41 16.81 5.01
C LEU A 234 -11.37 17.38 3.95
N PHE A 235 -11.07 17.26 2.66
CA PHE A 235 -11.84 17.91 1.60
C PHE A 235 -12.36 16.98 0.50
N SER A 236 -11.89 15.73 0.46
CA SER A 236 -12.26 14.80 -0.62
C SER A 236 -13.65 14.17 -0.41
N THR A 237 -14.70 14.85 -0.89
CA THR A 237 -16.09 14.38 -0.87
C THR A 237 -16.40 13.30 -1.90
N ASN A 238 -15.43 12.95 -2.73
CA ASN A 238 -15.54 11.92 -3.74
C ASN A 238 -14.51 10.83 -3.55
N ASN A 239 -14.82 9.66 -4.08
CA ASN A 239 -14.07 8.42 -3.91
C ASN A 239 -12.70 8.45 -4.58
N HIS A 240 -12.01 9.59 -4.74
CA HIS A 240 -10.84 9.73 -5.60
C HIS A 240 -9.91 10.86 -5.14
N VAL A 241 -8.60 10.62 -5.08
CA VAL A 241 -7.60 11.70 -4.98
C VAL A 241 -7.13 12.05 -6.38
N SER A 242 -7.64 13.16 -6.88
CA SER A 242 -7.25 13.78 -8.13
C SER A 242 -5.89 14.48 -8.02
N LYS A 243 -5.21 14.68 -9.15
CA LYS A 243 -3.99 15.50 -9.20
C LYS A 243 -4.25 16.90 -8.63
N ASP A 244 -5.41 17.48 -8.94
CA ASP A 244 -5.76 18.83 -8.49
C ASP A 244 -5.90 18.92 -6.96
N GLU A 245 -6.45 17.90 -6.30
CA GLU A 245 -6.49 17.84 -4.83
C GLU A 245 -5.09 17.69 -4.24
N LEU A 246 -4.24 16.85 -4.82
CA LEU A 246 -2.88 16.62 -4.34
C LEU A 246 -2.02 17.88 -4.46
N VAL A 247 -2.01 18.54 -5.62
CA VAL A 247 -1.16 19.71 -5.84
C VAL A 247 -1.58 20.92 -5.00
N ARG A 248 -2.84 21.00 -4.55
CA ARG A 248 -3.36 22.14 -3.80
C ARG A 248 -3.20 22.03 -2.29
N VAL A 249 -2.59 20.95 -1.78
CA VAL A 249 -2.36 20.77 -0.33
C VAL A 249 -1.47 21.91 0.19
N PRO A 250 -1.89 22.66 1.23
CA PRO A 250 -1.06 23.70 1.82
C PRO A 250 0.17 23.09 2.48
N ILE A 251 1.31 23.76 2.29
CA ILE A 251 2.60 23.37 2.88
C ILE A 251 3.24 24.58 3.57
N PRO A 252 4.10 24.38 4.58
CA PRO A 252 4.99 25.43 5.08
C PRO A 252 5.92 25.97 3.98
N ASP A 253 6.75 26.96 4.33
CA ASP A 253 7.77 27.51 3.43
C ASP A 253 8.61 26.38 2.79
N PRO A 254 8.55 26.21 1.44
CA PRO A 254 9.31 25.20 0.71
C PRO A 254 10.81 25.19 1.01
N GLN A 255 11.40 26.34 1.34
CA GLN A 255 12.83 26.47 1.63
C GLN A 255 13.24 25.82 2.96
N THR A 256 12.27 25.60 3.85
CA THR A 256 12.50 25.00 5.17
C THR A 256 12.27 23.48 5.20
N LEU A 257 11.90 22.88 4.06
CA LEU A 257 11.68 21.44 3.96
C LEU A 257 12.97 20.68 4.35
N PRO A 258 12.93 19.73 5.30
CA PRO A 258 14.13 19.00 5.75
C PRO A 258 14.54 17.92 4.74
N ILE A 259 14.99 18.33 3.55
CA ILE A 259 15.29 17.46 2.40
C ILE A 259 16.25 16.33 2.78
N ALA A 260 17.37 16.64 3.43
CA ALA A 260 18.38 15.65 3.77
C ALA A 260 17.83 14.53 4.68
N GLN A 261 17.08 14.90 5.72
CA GLN A 261 16.47 13.95 6.64
C GLN A 261 15.40 13.10 5.95
N LEU A 262 14.48 13.72 5.19
CA LEU A 262 13.42 13.01 4.50
C LEU A 262 13.95 12.07 3.42
N SER A 263 15.02 12.48 2.72
CA SER A 263 15.67 11.66 1.71
C SER A 263 16.36 10.43 2.32
N ASP A 264 17.06 10.60 3.45
CA ASP A 264 17.65 9.47 4.19
C ASP A 264 16.57 8.48 4.65
N LEU A 265 15.49 8.98 5.25
CA LEU A 265 14.37 8.15 5.69
C LEU A 265 13.72 7.41 4.50
N ALA A 266 13.52 8.07 3.36
CA ALA A 266 13.02 7.44 2.15
C ALA A 266 13.96 6.34 1.64
N ASN A 267 15.27 6.57 1.63
CA ASN A 267 16.26 5.55 1.26
C ASN A 267 16.18 4.33 2.17
N ARG A 268 16.12 4.54 3.48
CA ARG A 268 16.02 3.46 4.48
C ARG A 268 14.70 2.70 4.34
N LEU A 269 13.60 3.40 4.09
CA LEU A 269 12.29 2.78 3.82
C LEU A 269 12.31 1.92 2.56
N LEU A 270 12.84 2.44 1.45
CA LEU A 270 13.00 1.69 0.20
C LEU A 270 13.90 0.46 0.38
N ALA A 271 15.00 0.58 1.14
CA ALA A 271 15.94 -0.52 1.38
C ALA A 271 15.35 -1.62 2.28
N VAL A 272 14.70 -1.24 3.39
CA VAL A 272 14.06 -2.20 4.31
C VAL A 272 12.88 -2.87 3.60
N ARG A 273 12.03 -2.11 2.92
CA ARG A 273 10.89 -2.68 2.18
C ARG A 273 11.36 -3.57 1.03
N GLY A 274 12.38 -3.17 0.28
CA GLY A 274 12.94 -3.97 -0.79
C GLY A 274 13.55 -5.29 -0.30
N SER A 275 14.19 -5.29 0.87
CA SER A 275 14.70 -6.53 1.47
C SER A 275 13.57 -7.42 1.97
N LEU A 276 12.52 -6.85 2.57
CA LEU A 276 11.34 -7.59 3.00
C LEU A 276 10.62 -8.29 1.83
N GLU A 277 10.46 -7.58 0.70
CA GLU A 277 9.85 -8.14 -0.50
C GLU A 277 10.71 -9.28 -1.08
N ARG A 278 12.01 -9.04 -1.32
CA ARG A 278 12.92 -10.03 -1.91
C ARG A 278 13.11 -11.26 -1.02
N ASP A 279 13.37 -11.05 0.27
CA ASP A 279 13.85 -12.12 1.16
C ASP A 279 12.68 -12.96 1.71
N PHE A 280 11.46 -12.40 1.76
CA PHE A 280 10.28 -13.06 2.33
C PHE A 280 9.08 -13.15 1.40
N VAL A 281 8.67 -12.05 0.76
CA VAL A 281 7.45 -12.05 -0.09
C VAL A 281 7.68 -12.86 -1.37
N GLU A 282 8.75 -12.57 -2.11
CA GLU A 282 9.07 -13.27 -3.36
C GLU A 282 9.49 -14.72 -3.10
N ARG A 283 10.35 -14.91 -2.09
CA ARG A 283 10.94 -16.22 -1.81
C ARG A 283 9.98 -17.20 -1.13
N TYR A 284 9.15 -16.71 -0.21
CA TYR A 284 8.30 -17.56 0.63
C TYR A 284 6.81 -17.20 0.52
N HIS A 285 6.41 -16.31 -0.38
CA HIS A 285 5.02 -15.83 -0.48
C HIS A 285 4.50 -15.26 0.85
N ALA A 286 5.38 -14.58 1.59
CA ALA A 286 4.97 -13.90 2.82
C ALA A 286 3.86 -12.89 2.53
N VAL A 287 2.82 -12.90 3.35
CA VAL A 287 1.73 -11.94 3.35
C VAL A 287 2.01 -10.92 4.45
N LEU A 288 2.22 -9.68 4.03
CA LEU A 288 2.48 -8.58 4.94
C LEU A 288 1.17 -8.02 5.50
N PRO A 289 1.16 -7.53 6.74
CA PRO A 289 -0.03 -6.94 7.34
C PRO A 289 -0.64 -5.81 6.51
N GLU A 290 -1.96 -5.77 6.49
CA GLU A 290 -2.70 -4.63 5.94
C GLU A 290 -2.76 -3.44 6.93
N PHE A 291 -2.40 -3.67 8.20
CA PHE A 291 -2.44 -2.69 9.29
C PHE A 291 -1.11 -2.63 10.03
N GLU A 292 -0.77 -1.47 10.58
CA GLU A 292 0.46 -1.27 11.37
C GLU A 292 0.57 -2.29 12.53
N ALA A 293 -0.54 -2.61 13.20
CA ALA A 293 -0.57 -3.54 14.34
C ALA A 293 -0.69 -5.05 13.96
N GLY A 294 -0.51 -5.42 12.69
CA GLY A 294 -0.64 -6.81 12.25
C GLY A 294 0.67 -7.62 12.32
N THR A 295 0.54 -8.92 12.10
CA THR A 295 1.66 -9.87 12.08
C THR A 295 1.94 -10.37 10.67
N VAL A 296 3.22 -10.45 10.31
CA VAL A 296 3.64 -11.05 9.03
C VAL A 296 3.27 -12.52 9.04
N TYR A 297 2.64 -12.98 7.96
CA TYR A 297 2.32 -14.39 7.77
C TYR A 297 3.21 -14.98 6.68
N ILE A 298 3.89 -16.09 6.96
CA ILE A 298 4.63 -16.85 5.95
C ILE A 298 3.97 -18.23 5.82
N PRO A 299 3.47 -18.63 4.65
CA PRO A 299 2.88 -19.95 4.47
C PRO A 299 3.88 -21.06 4.85
N PRO A 300 3.52 -21.98 5.76
CA PRO A 300 4.43 -23.05 6.15
C PRO A 300 4.76 -23.98 4.96
N SER A 301 3.81 -24.15 4.04
CA SER A 301 4.02 -24.96 2.84
C SER A 301 5.09 -24.44 1.89
N THR A 302 5.22 -23.12 1.72
CA THR A 302 6.22 -22.50 0.84
C THR A 302 7.61 -22.55 1.48
N VAL A 303 7.71 -22.35 2.81
CA VAL A 303 8.95 -22.56 3.56
C VAL A 303 9.40 -24.02 3.47
N LEU A 304 8.48 -24.97 3.62
CA LEU A 304 8.80 -26.38 3.43
C LEU A 304 9.27 -26.68 1.99
N ALA A 305 8.60 -26.13 0.98
CA ALA A 305 8.98 -26.30 -0.43
C ALA A 305 10.44 -25.85 -0.68
N ALA A 306 10.83 -24.69 -0.14
CA ALA A 306 12.18 -24.13 -0.23
C ALA A 306 13.22 -24.83 0.67
N SER A 307 12.80 -25.61 1.65
CA SER A 307 13.69 -26.31 2.58
C SER A 307 14.21 -27.65 2.02
N ARG A 308 15.37 -28.07 2.54
CA ARG A 308 16.03 -29.36 2.22
C ARG A 308 15.74 -30.47 3.22
N VAL A 309 14.84 -30.25 4.19
CA VAL A 309 14.50 -31.30 5.16
C VAL A 309 13.75 -32.44 4.46
N PRO A 310 13.89 -33.71 4.91
CA PRO A 310 13.09 -34.81 4.40
C PRO A 310 11.59 -34.52 4.56
N LYS A 311 10.79 -34.94 3.57
CA LYS A 311 9.35 -34.64 3.48
C LYS A 311 8.56 -35.93 3.32
N LEU A 312 7.40 -36.01 3.95
CA LEU A 312 6.46 -37.12 3.80
C LEU A 312 5.07 -36.59 3.47
N THR A 313 4.31 -37.34 2.69
CA THR A 313 2.90 -37.02 2.48
C THR A 313 2.09 -37.30 3.74
N ILE A 314 0.98 -36.58 3.94
CA ILE A 314 0.02 -36.90 5.01
C ILE A 314 -0.47 -38.35 4.88
N GLN A 315 -0.67 -38.86 3.67
CA GLN A 315 -1.00 -40.28 3.45
C GLN A 315 0.05 -41.23 4.05
N ALA A 316 1.33 -40.97 3.81
CA ALA A 316 2.41 -41.79 4.36
C ALA A 316 2.48 -41.67 5.89
N LEU A 317 2.24 -40.49 6.44
CA LEU A 317 2.19 -40.24 7.89
C LEU A 317 1.01 -40.96 8.55
N VAL A 318 -0.15 -41.01 7.89
CA VAL A 318 -1.30 -41.82 8.32
C VAL A 318 -0.95 -43.31 8.28
N GLY A 319 -0.30 -43.80 7.21
CA GLY A 319 0.14 -45.20 7.09
C GLY A 319 1.17 -45.60 8.15
N ARG A 320 2.03 -44.67 8.59
CA ARG A 320 2.97 -44.83 9.71
C ARG A 320 2.32 -44.65 11.08
N GLY A 321 1.06 -44.26 11.11
CA GLY A 321 0.29 -43.98 12.32
C GLY A 321 0.59 -42.64 12.99
N GLU A 322 1.46 -41.79 12.41
CA GLU A 322 1.88 -40.47 12.94
C GLU A 322 0.75 -39.44 13.00
N VAL A 323 -0.16 -39.52 12.02
CA VAL A 323 -1.32 -38.64 11.89
C VAL A 323 -2.59 -39.50 11.87
N ARG A 324 -3.62 -39.06 12.57
CA ARG A 324 -4.93 -39.71 12.61
C ARG A 324 -6.03 -38.70 12.26
N ASN A 325 -7.03 -39.16 11.51
CA ASN A 325 -8.27 -38.43 11.25
C ASN A 325 -9.44 -39.37 11.60
N THR A 326 -10.27 -38.97 12.56
CA THR A 326 -11.48 -39.72 12.95
C THR A 326 -12.76 -39.22 12.27
N GLY A 327 -12.65 -38.26 11.35
CA GLY A 327 -13.76 -37.64 10.64
C GLY A 327 -13.97 -38.18 9.23
N GLN A 328 -14.85 -37.51 8.49
CA GLN A 328 -15.16 -37.89 7.11
C GLN A 328 -14.02 -37.56 6.16
N THR A 329 -13.72 -38.47 5.22
CA THR A 329 -12.72 -38.31 4.16
C THR A 329 -12.99 -37.11 3.24
N ASN A 330 -14.27 -36.74 3.05
CA ASN A 330 -14.67 -35.57 2.28
C ASN A 330 -14.92 -34.34 3.16
N GLY A 331 -14.59 -34.40 4.46
CA GLY A 331 -14.69 -33.26 5.36
C GLY A 331 -13.66 -32.20 4.99
N ARG A 332 -14.08 -30.93 5.00
CA ARG A 332 -13.20 -29.79 4.78
C ARG A 332 -12.21 -29.61 5.93
N ILE A 333 -10.98 -29.22 5.63
CA ILE A 333 -9.92 -29.04 6.63
C ILE A 333 -10.33 -28.07 7.73
N ARG A 334 -10.97 -26.94 7.38
CA ARG A 334 -11.50 -25.99 8.37
C ARG A 334 -12.43 -26.66 9.39
N THR A 335 -13.37 -27.48 8.93
CA THR A 335 -14.32 -28.19 9.79
C THR A 335 -13.64 -29.25 10.65
N LEU A 336 -12.75 -30.04 10.05
CA LEU A 336 -12.03 -31.12 10.74
C LEU A 336 -11.10 -30.56 11.84
N ARG A 337 -10.40 -29.48 11.54
CA ARG A 337 -9.55 -28.73 12.47
C ARG A 337 -10.35 -28.13 13.63
N THR A 338 -11.45 -27.43 13.33
CA THR A 338 -12.28 -26.75 14.36
C THR A 338 -12.86 -27.75 15.37
N ARG A 339 -13.09 -28.99 14.94
CA ARG A 339 -13.59 -30.07 15.79
C ARG A 339 -12.49 -30.91 16.44
N ASN A 340 -11.21 -30.55 16.27
CA ASN A 340 -10.04 -31.30 16.77
C ASN A 340 -10.03 -32.77 16.35
N ILE A 341 -10.49 -33.05 15.12
CA ILE A 341 -10.68 -34.42 14.60
C ILE A 341 -9.38 -34.97 13.98
N VAL A 342 -8.49 -34.07 13.54
CA VAL A 342 -7.16 -34.42 13.04
C VAL A 342 -6.15 -34.22 14.16
N SER A 343 -5.35 -35.25 14.48
CA SER A 343 -4.37 -35.20 15.56
C SER A 343 -3.13 -36.05 15.25
N THR A 344 -2.04 -35.78 15.96
CA THR A 344 -0.85 -36.65 15.98
C THR A 344 -0.98 -37.72 17.06
N ILE A 345 -0.23 -38.83 16.94
CA ILE A 345 -0.12 -39.81 18.03
C ILE A 345 0.61 -39.26 19.27
N GLY A 346 0.45 -39.98 20.38
CA GLY A 346 0.73 -39.52 21.74
C GLY A 346 2.16 -39.04 22.05
N PRO A 347 2.33 -38.34 23.18
CA PRO A 347 3.50 -37.52 23.51
C PRO A 347 4.79 -38.31 23.83
N SER A 348 4.78 -39.64 23.74
CA SER A 348 5.91 -40.49 24.14
C SER A 348 7.10 -40.45 23.18
N ARG A 349 6.97 -39.82 22.01
CA ARG A 349 8.04 -39.68 21.02
C ARG A 349 8.72 -38.31 21.15
N ALA A 350 10.05 -38.28 21.05
CA ALA A 350 10.85 -37.06 21.23
C ALA A 350 10.45 -35.90 20.29
N TYR A 351 9.92 -36.20 19.10
CA TYR A 351 9.46 -35.20 18.13
C TYR A 351 7.97 -34.88 18.19
N ALA A 352 7.18 -35.57 19.02
CA ALA A 352 5.72 -35.53 18.97
C ALA A 352 5.16 -34.10 19.12
N THR A 353 5.71 -33.32 20.06
CA THR A 353 5.30 -31.93 20.30
C THR A 353 5.57 -31.04 19.10
N SER A 354 6.79 -31.06 18.55
CA SER A 354 7.14 -30.24 17.38
C SER A 354 6.35 -30.66 16.15
N PHE A 355 6.18 -31.97 15.93
CA PHE A 355 5.41 -32.47 14.80
C PHE A 355 3.91 -32.12 14.90
N SER A 356 3.33 -32.18 16.10
CA SER A 356 1.95 -31.73 16.34
C SER A 356 1.77 -30.25 16.02
N GLU A 357 2.74 -29.42 16.39
CA GLU A 357 2.69 -28.00 16.08
C GLU A 357 2.78 -27.73 14.58
N ILE A 358 3.67 -28.45 13.88
CA ILE A 358 3.79 -28.37 12.42
C ILE A 358 2.49 -28.78 11.75
N LEU A 359 1.87 -29.89 12.18
CA LEU A 359 0.59 -30.32 11.65
C LEU A 359 -0.47 -29.21 11.81
N ASN A 360 -0.52 -28.56 12.98
CA ASN A 360 -1.40 -27.42 13.20
C ASN A 360 -1.09 -26.26 12.25
N LEU A 361 0.18 -25.87 12.08
CA LEU A 361 0.55 -24.79 11.16
C LEU A 361 -0.02 -25.01 9.74
N PHE A 362 0.07 -26.23 9.22
CA PHE A 362 -0.47 -26.57 7.90
C PHE A 362 -2.01 -26.63 7.87
N LEU A 363 -2.65 -27.14 8.92
CA LEU A 363 -4.12 -27.14 9.02
C LEU A 363 -4.70 -25.73 9.14
N TYR A 364 -3.93 -24.77 9.67
CA TYR A 364 -4.29 -23.35 9.78
C TYR A 364 -3.87 -22.50 8.58
N GLU A 365 -3.33 -23.09 7.51
CA GLU A 365 -2.96 -22.36 6.29
C GLU A 365 -4.22 -21.84 5.56
N PRO A 366 -4.44 -20.52 5.46
CA PRO A 366 -5.70 -19.95 4.95
C PRO A 366 -6.07 -20.41 3.53
N GLY A 367 -5.06 -20.58 2.66
CA GLY A 367 -5.26 -20.99 1.27
C GLY A 367 -5.77 -22.43 1.09
N ARG A 368 -5.76 -23.23 2.15
CA ARG A 368 -6.05 -24.67 2.12
C ARG A 368 -7.26 -25.09 2.95
N GLU A 369 -7.92 -24.13 3.60
CA GLU A 369 -9.01 -24.39 4.55
C GLU A 369 -10.23 -25.10 3.92
N GLU A 370 -10.47 -24.83 2.64
CA GLU A 370 -11.60 -25.37 1.88
C GLU A 370 -11.30 -26.72 1.21
N GLU A 371 -10.04 -27.17 1.21
CA GLU A 371 -9.67 -28.50 0.72
C GLU A 371 -10.29 -29.61 1.59
N THR A 372 -10.57 -30.76 0.98
CA THR A 372 -11.04 -31.95 1.70
C THR A 372 -9.87 -32.74 2.30
N TRP A 373 -10.13 -33.59 3.28
CA TRP A 373 -9.11 -34.49 3.82
C TRP A 373 -8.48 -35.39 2.74
N SER A 374 -9.26 -35.88 1.78
CA SER A 374 -8.73 -36.64 0.63
C SER A 374 -7.72 -35.86 -0.20
N GLN A 375 -7.92 -34.54 -0.38
CA GLN A 375 -6.94 -33.67 -1.04
C GLN A 375 -5.72 -33.45 -0.15
N ALA A 376 -5.94 -33.21 1.14
CA ALA A 376 -4.87 -32.99 2.12
C ALA A 376 -3.94 -34.19 2.30
N GLN A 377 -4.38 -35.41 2.01
CA GLN A 377 -3.51 -36.60 2.03
C GLN A 377 -2.28 -36.48 1.12
N ASN A 378 -2.34 -35.64 0.07
CA ASN A 378 -1.24 -35.36 -0.83
C ASN A 378 -0.32 -34.22 -0.35
N TRP A 379 -0.69 -33.50 0.72
CA TRP A 379 0.18 -32.47 1.29
C TRP A 379 1.45 -33.09 1.82
N THR A 380 2.55 -32.38 1.66
CA THR A 380 3.83 -32.75 2.25
C THR A 380 4.01 -32.02 3.58
N LEU A 381 4.51 -32.75 4.57
CA LEU A 381 4.98 -32.24 5.86
C LEU A 381 6.45 -32.64 6.03
N PRO A 382 7.23 -31.96 6.89
CA PRO A 382 8.52 -32.46 7.33
C PRO A 382 8.41 -33.89 7.87
N ASP A 383 9.41 -34.73 7.62
CA ASP A 383 9.53 -36.00 8.32
C ASP A 383 9.55 -35.74 9.83
N PRO A 384 8.81 -36.51 10.66
CA PRO A 384 8.77 -36.33 12.10
C PRO A 384 10.14 -36.14 12.75
N VAL A 385 11.19 -36.86 12.31
CA VAL A 385 12.54 -36.72 12.88
C VAL A 385 13.18 -35.35 12.61
N ALA A 386 12.79 -34.66 11.53
CA ALA A 386 13.28 -33.34 11.16
C ALA A 386 12.39 -32.20 11.67
N SER A 387 11.30 -32.51 12.39
CA SER A 387 10.30 -31.54 12.84
C SER A 387 10.89 -30.41 13.68
N ALA A 388 11.70 -30.75 14.69
CA ALA A 388 12.28 -29.75 15.58
C ALA A 388 13.19 -28.75 14.83
N GLN A 389 14.02 -29.26 13.91
CA GLN A 389 14.90 -28.44 13.08
C GLN A 389 14.10 -27.51 12.16
N TRP A 390 13.12 -28.07 11.43
CA TRP A 390 12.30 -27.30 10.50
C TRP A 390 11.48 -26.22 11.23
N LEU A 391 10.83 -26.58 12.34
CA LEU A 391 10.02 -25.66 13.13
C LEU A 391 10.86 -24.52 13.72
N SER A 392 12.08 -24.80 14.20
CA SER A 392 13.01 -23.79 14.66
C SER A 392 13.40 -22.81 13.54
N SER A 393 13.72 -23.34 12.35
CA SER A 393 14.04 -22.50 11.18
C SER A 393 12.84 -21.66 10.73
N TYR A 394 11.63 -22.23 10.71
CA TYR A 394 10.39 -21.53 10.37
C TYR A 394 10.12 -20.37 11.35
N ARG A 395 10.23 -20.61 12.66
CA ARG A 395 10.04 -19.56 13.67
C ARG A 395 11.08 -18.44 13.55
N GLN A 396 12.34 -18.79 13.26
CA GLN A 396 13.39 -17.80 13.02
C GLN A 396 13.06 -16.91 11.80
N LEU A 397 12.59 -17.51 10.70
CA LEU A 397 12.15 -16.76 9.51
C LEU A 397 10.98 -15.83 9.83
N MET A 398 9.98 -16.32 10.56
CA MET A 398 8.83 -15.51 10.99
C MET A 398 9.29 -14.32 11.85
N GLN A 399 10.19 -14.53 12.80
CA GLN A 399 10.73 -13.48 13.66
C GLN A 399 11.52 -12.43 12.85
N GLN A 400 12.35 -12.88 11.92
CA GLN A 400 13.14 -11.97 11.07
C GLN A 400 12.23 -11.11 10.17
N ALA A 401 11.22 -11.71 9.55
CA ALA A 401 10.27 -10.98 8.72
C ALA A 401 9.46 -9.97 9.53
N GLN A 402 8.99 -10.37 10.72
CA GLN A 402 8.27 -9.49 11.65
C GLN A 402 9.14 -8.31 12.10
N GLN A 403 10.41 -8.55 12.44
CA GLN A 403 11.33 -7.49 12.86
C GLN A 403 11.62 -6.48 11.73
N GLN A 404 11.74 -6.95 10.48
CA GLN A 404 11.89 -6.05 9.33
C GLN A 404 10.62 -5.22 9.09
N TRP A 405 9.43 -5.82 9.27
CA TRP A 405 8.17 -5.09 9.21
C TRP A 405 8.06 -4.02 10.30
N GLU A 406 8.42 -4.35 11.54
CA GLU A 406 8.45 -3.38 12.65
C GLU A 406 9.46 -2.24 12.40
N THR A 407 10.64 -2.57 11.85
CA THR A 407 11.64 -1.57 11.44
C THR A 407 11.08 -0.64 10.38
N PHE A 408 10.37 -1.18 9.38
CA PHE A 408 9.70 -0.39 8.35
C PHE A 408 8.68 0.58 8.97
N LEU A 409 7.82 0.10 9.88
CA LEU A 409 6.83 0.94 10.56
C LEU A 409 7.48 2.05 11.40
N ALA A 410 8.55 1.74 12.14
CA ALA A 410 9.28 2.72 12.93
C ALA A 410 9.91 3.82 12.07
N LEU A 411 10.38 3.49 10.86
CA LEU A 411 10.87 4.48 9.90
C LEU A 411 9.74 5.35 9.33
N GLN A 412 8.56 4.78 9.08
CA GLN A 412 7.40 5.54 8.64
C GLN A 412 6.94 6.54 9.71
N GLN A 413 6.99 6.12 10.98
CA GLN A 413 6.70 6.99 12.11
C GLN A 413 7.68 8.17 12.19
N GLN A 414 8.98 7.94 11.96
CA GLN A 414 9.98 9.02 11.88
C GLN A 414 9.71 10.00 10.72
N VAL A 415 9.20 9.52 9.58
CA VAL A 415 8.77 10.39 8.47
C VAL A 415 7.59 11.26 8.90
N ASP A 416 6.58 10.67 9.55
CA ASP A 416 5.42 11.42 10.02
C ASP A 416 5.80 12.46 11.07
N GLU A 417 6.72 12.14 11.99
CA GLU A 417 7.24 13.06 13.00
C GLU A 417 7.99 14.23 12.34
N ALA A 418 8.92 13.96 11.43
CA ALA A 418 9.68 14.99 10.73
C ALA A 418 8.79 15.94 9.93
N ILE A 419 7.72 15.41 9.32
CA ILE A 419 6.76 16.23 8.58
C ILE A 419 5.84 17.00 9.53
N ALA A 420 5.38 16.39 10.62
CA ALA A 420 4.60 17.10 11.64
C ALA A 420 5.42 18.23 12.30
N ASP A 421 6.73 18.03 12.50
CA ASP A 421 7.67 19.05 12.96
C ASP A 421 7.83 20.18 11.94
N TRP A 422 8.00 19.84 10.67
CA TRP A 422 8.08 20.83 9.59
C TRP A 422 6.80 21.67 9.49
N TYR A 423 5.64 21.05 9.68
CA TYR A 423 4.37 21.77 9.78
C TYR A 423 4.27 22.59 11.08
N GLY A 424 4.93 22.20 12.16
CA GLY A 424 4.82 22.85 13.46
C GLY A 424 3.57 22.43 14.26
N PHE A 425 2.99 21.26 13.96
CA PHE A 425 1.80 20.78 14.66
C PHE A 425 2.09 20.45 16.12
N ASP A 426 1.16 20.78 17.01
CA ASP A 426 1.22 20.44 18.43
C ASP A 426 0.76 18.99 18.71
N GLU A 427 0.88 18.54 19.95
CA GLU A 427 0.54 17.16 20.35
C GLU A 427 -0.95 16.80 20.10
N PRO A 428 -1.95 17.65 20.44
CA PRO A 428 -3.34 17.41 20.06
C PRO A 428 -3.55 17.23 18.55
N MET A 429 -2.93 18.08 17.74
CA MET A 429 -3.01 18.01 16.28
C MET A 429 -2.36 16.73 15.75
N ARG A 430 -1.16 16.39 16.22
CA ARG A 430 -0.45 15.15 15.87
C ARG A 430 -1.26 13.91 16.22
N THR A 431 -1.87 13.90 17.40
CA THR A 431 -2.73 12.79 17.84
C THR A 431 -3.92 12.62 16.90
N ALA A 432 -4.59 13.71 16.52
CA ALA A 432 -5.71 13.66 15.59
C ALA A 432 -5.28 13.21 14.18
N ILE A 433 -4.12 13.66 13.68
CA ILE A 433 -3.55 13.24 12.39
C ILE A 433 -3.22 11.75 12.40
N SER A 434 -2.54 11.27 13.46
CA SER A 434 -2.16 9.86 13.62
C SER A 434 -3.37 8.93 13.72
N GLN A 435 -4.42 9.35 14.44
CA GLN A 435 -5.69 8.63 14.49
C GLN A 435 -6.40 8.59 13.13
N GLY A 436 -6.18 9.59 12.28
CA GLY A 436 -6.85 9.72 11.00
C GLY A 436 -8.32 10.14 11.13
N LEU A 437 -8.94 10.45 9.99
CA LEU A 437 -10.34 10.86 9.91
C LEU A 437 -11.26 9.63 9.98
N PRO A 438 -12.45 9.70 10.61
CA PRO A 438 -13.32 8.53 10.79
C PRO A 438 -13.72 7.79 9.50
N TRP A 439 -13.87 8.51 8.38
CA TRP A 439 -14.17 7.88 7.08
C TRP A 439 -12.94 7.33 6.36
N ALA A 440 -11.74 7.73 6.79
CA ALA A 440 -10.48 7.19 6.32
C ALA A 440 -10.08 5.93 7.12
N GLN A 441 -10.59 5.73 8.34
CA GLN A 441 -10.35 4.53 9.13
C GLN A 441 -11.05 3.29 8.52
N ARG A 442 -10.33 2.16 8.46
CA ARG A 442 -10.90 0.88 8.02
C ARG A 442 -11.61 0.22 9.20
N ARG A 443 -12.85 -0.21 9.01
CA ARG A 443 -13.59 -1.01 10.00
C ARG A 443 -12.77 -2.26 10.35
N ARG A 444 -12.43 -2.40 11.63
CA ARG A 444 -11.96 -3.69 12.17
C ARG A 444 -13.19 -4.62 12.15
N VAL A 445 -13.20 -5.59 11.25
CA VAL A 445 -14.20 -6.67 11.23
C VAL A 445 -13.73 -7.76 12.16
#